data_AF-A0A939ZWP0-F1
#
_entry.id   AF-A0A939ZWP0-F1
#
_cell.length_a   1.000
_cell.length_b   1.000
_cell.length_c   1.000
_cell.angle_alpha   90.00
_cell.angle_beta   90.00
_cell.angle_gamma   90.00
#
_symmetry.space_group_name_H-M   'P 1'
#
loop_
_entity.id
_entity.type
_entity.pdbx_description
1 polymer ?
#
loop_
_entity_poly.entity_id
_entity_poly.type
_entity_poly.pdbx_seq_one_letter_code
_entity_poly.pdbx_strand_id
1 'polypeptide(L)'
;DGGEGTLECLTEESARRRVRVTGPMGGPVEAEYAAVEGMGIVEMARAAGLLLARDSRAALATTYGVGELILECLMRGCRRILLTAGGSATNDGGCGMLCALGARFSGRTAPPSCLLEGLSVR
;
A
#
# COMPACT_ATOMS: atom_id res chain seq x y z
N ASP A 1 5.40 10.00 16.18
CA ASP A 1 4.23 9.33 16.80
C ASP A 1 3.74 8.14 15.98
N GLY A 2 4.33 7.86 14.80
CA GLY A 2 3.94 6.73 13.94
C GLY A 2 2.88 7.08 12.91
N GLY A 3 2.51 8.36 12.75
CA GLY A 3 1.61 8.84 11.70
C GLY A 3 2.33 9.23 10.40
N GLU A 4 1.73 10.17 9.68
CA GLU A 4 2.32 10.83 8.50
C GLU A 4 3.61 11.57 8.89
N GLY A 5 4.65 11.49 8.06
CA GLY A 5 5.95 12.11 8.32
C GLY A 5 6.95 11.19 9.03
N THR A 6 6.55 9.96 9.38
CA THR A 6 7.44 8.95 9.97
C THR A 6 8.60 8.58 9.03
N LEU A 7 8.35 8.54 7.71
CA LEU A 7 9.39 8.27 6.70
C LEU A 7 10.47 9.35 6.74
N GLU A 8 10.07 10.62 6.78
CA GLU A 8 10.97 11.76 6.90
C GLU A 8 11.75 11.75 8.21
N CYS A 9 11.11 11.38 9.32
CA CYS A 9 11.75 11.33 10.63
C CYS A 9 12.79 10.21 10.76
N LEU A 10 12.58 9.08 10.08
CA LEU A 10 13.42 7.87 10.25
C LEU A 10 14.46 7.70 9.15
N THR A 11 14.40 8.49 8.07
CA THR A 11 15.26 8.29 6.90
C THR A 11 15.74 9.60 6.30
N GLU A 12 16.99 9.58 5.85
CA GLU A 12 17.53 10.59 4.96
C GLU A 12 16.84 10.53 3.58
N GLU A 13 16.72 11.66 2.89
CA GLU A 13 16.11 11.72 1.56
C GLU A 13 16.78 10.78 0.56
N SER A 14 18.10 10.61 0.64
CA SER A 14 18.88 9.71 -0.21
C SER A 14 18.57 8.21 -0.02
N ALA A 15 17.96 7.83 1.10
CA ALA A 15 17.53 6.46 1.37
C ALA A 15 16.10 6.17 0.88
N ARG A 16 15.32 7.22 0.58
CA ARG A 16 13.93 7.10 0.11
C ARG A 16 13.92 6.78 -1.38
N ARG A 17 12.88 6.07 -1.80
CA ARG A 17 12.69 5.63 -3.17
C ARG A 17 11.27 5.93 -3.61
N ARG A 18 11.16 6.46 -4.82
CA ARG A 18 9.90 6.71 -5.50
C ARG A 18 9.56 5.54 -6.40
N VAL A 19 8.31 5.11 -6.33
CA VAL A 19 7.77 4.05 -7.18
C VAL A 19 6.33 4.41 -7.53
N ARG A 20 5.91 3.99 -8.73
CA ARG A 20 4.52 4.15 -9.15
C ARG A 20 3.72 2.95 -8.66
N VAL A 21 2.68 3.21 -7.88
CA VAL A 21 1.78 2.19 -7.31
C VAL A 21 0.33 2.56 -7.57
N THR A 22 -0.58 1.65 -7.26
CA THR A 22 -2.02 1.82 -7.36
C THR A 22 -2.51 2.72 -6.23
N GLY A 23 -3.02 3.89 -6.59
CA GLY A 23 -3.64 4.83 -5.66
C GLY A 23 -4.96 4.33 -5.09
N PRO A 24 -5.55 5.06 -4.14
CA PRO A 24 -6.77 4.63 -3.45
C PRO A 24 -7.95 4.46 -4.43
N MET A 25 -7.98 5.21 -5.53
CA MET A 25 -9.05 5.14 -6.55
C MET A 25 -8.70 4.25 -7.76
N GLY A 26 -7.67 3.40 -7.65
CA GLY A 26 -7.26 2.45 -8.69
C GLY A 26 -6.35 3.01 -9.78
N GLY A 27 -6.26 4.34 -9.92
CA GLY A 27 -5.30 4.99 -10.82
C GLY A 27 -3.88 5.04 -10.23
N PRO A 28 -2.82 5.18 -11.05
CA PRO A 28 -1.45 5.22 -10.55
C PRO A 28 -1.14 6.50 -9.76
N VAL A 29 -0.36 6.36 -8.69
CA VAL A 29 0.22 7.45 -7.89
C VAL A 29 1.72 7.24 -7.73
N GLU A 30 2.48 8.32 -7.62
CA GLU A 30 3.88 8.26 -7.20
C GLU A 30 3.91 8.23 -5.68
N ALA A 31 4.51 7.18 -5.12
CA ALA A 31 4.62 6.97 -3.68
C ALA A 31 6.07 6.74 -3.26
N GLU A 32 6.38 7.06 -2.01
CA GLU A 32 7.70 6.91 -1.42
C GLU A 32 7.73 5.84 -0.34
N TYR A 33 8.84 5.09 -0.29
CA TYR A 33 9.19 4.15 0.78
C TYR A 33 10.69 4.19 1.02
N ALA A 34 11.15 3.51 2.06
CA ALA A 34 12.58 3.30 2.28
C ALA A 34 12.88 1.85 2.67
N ALA A 35 14.11 1.41 2.38
CA ALA A 35 14.65 0.13 2.79
C ALA A 35 16.03 0.36 3.43
N VAL A 36 16.11 0.22 4.75
CA VAL A 36 17.30 0.53 5.55
C VAL A 36 17.61 -0.66 6.44
N GLU A 37 18.83 -1.20 6.36
CA GLU A 37 19.31 -2.30 7.23
C GLU A 37 18.35 -3.51 7.34
N GLY A 38 17.76 -3.89 6.21
CA GLY A 38 16.80 -5.01 6.14
C GLY A 38 15.41 -4.72 6.74
N MET A 39 15.13 -3.46 7.10
CA MET A 39 13.81 -2.94 7.46
C MET A 39 13.23 -2.11 6.32
N GLY A 40 12.03 -2.46 5.88
CA GLY A 40 11.23 -1.61 4.98
C GLY A 40 10.37 -0.66 5.80
N ILE A 41 10.34 0.62 5.43
CA ILE A 41 9.51 1.65 6.06
C ILE A 41 8.48 2.10 5.04
N VAL A 42 7.21 1.86 5.34
CA VAL A 42 6.07 2.10 4.46
C VAL A 42 5.05 2.96 5.18
N GLU A 43 4.69 4.09 4.57
CA GLU A 43 3.57 4.91 5.02
C GLU A 43 2.35 4.67 4.14
N MET A 44 1.28 4.16 4.73
CA MET A 44 0.02 3.90 4.02
C MET A 44 -0.50 5.13 3.29
N ALA A 45 -0.42 6.31 3.91
CA ALA A 45 -0.91 7.56 3.34
C ALA A 45 -0.28 7.91 1.98
N ARG A 46 0.95 7.45 1.69
CA ARG A 46 1.65 7.72 0.42
C ARG A 46 1.05 6.96 -0.76
N ALA A 47 0.39 5.84 -0.52
CA ALA A 47 -0.27 5.04 -1.56
C ALA A 47 -1.80 5.07 -1.46
N ALA A 48 -2.36 5.29 -0.27
CA ALA A 48 -3.78 5.14 0.04
C ALA A 48 -4.32 6.26 0.95
N GLY A 49 -3.68 7.44 0.95
CA GLY A 49 -4.04 8.54 1.85
C GLY A 49 -5.19 9.43 1.37
N LEU A 50 -5.81 10.14 2.32
CA LEU A 50 -6.93 11.08 2.08
C LEU A 50 -6.62 12.13 1.02
N LEU A 51 -5.38 12.64 1.00
CA LEU A 51 -4.96 13.68 0.06
C LEU A 51 -4.92 13.20 -1.39
N LEU A 52 -4.83 11.88 -1.62
CA LEU A 52 -4.82 11.24 -2.94
C LEU A 52 -6.24 10.92 -3.45
N ALA A 53 -7.26 11.11 -2.61
CA ALA A 53 -8.62 10.63 -2.85
C ALA A 53 -9.67 11.74 -2.63
N ARG A 54 -9.32 12.99 -2.99
CA ARG A 54 -10.19 14.16 -2.80
C ARG A 54 -11.59 13.89 -3.37
N ASP A 55 -12.61 14.08 -2.53
CA ASP A 55 -14.04 13.89 -2.83
C ASP A 55 -14.49 12.44 -3.12
N SER A 56 -13.65 11.45 -2.81
CA SER A 56 -13.99 10.03 -3.00
C SER A 56 -14.69 9.42 -1.78
N ARG A 57 -15.45 8.35 -2.03
CA ARG A 57 -16.09 7.55 -0.98
C ARG A 57 -15.13 6.46 -0.52
N ALA A 58 -14.85 6.39 0.79
CA ALA A 58 -13.95 5.38 1.37
C ALA A 58 -14.35 3.93 1.04
N ALA A 59 -15.64 3.66 0.77
CA ALA A 59 -16.15 2.36 0.36
C ALA A 59 -15.67 1.90 -1.04
N LEU A 60 -15.19 2.82 -1.87
CA LEU A 60 -14.64 2.53 -3.20
C LEU A 60 -13.10 2.52 -3.21
N ALA A 61 -12.48 2.97 -2.13
CA ALA A 61 -11.03 3.14 -2.06
C ALA A 61 -10.34 1.82 -1.68
N THR A 62 -9.14 1.59 -2.22
CA THR A 62 -8.37 0.36 -2.01
C THR A 62 -6.98 0.61 -1.42
N THR A 63 -6.48 -0.38 -0.67
CA THR A 63 -5.12 -0.43 -0.11
C THR A 63 -4.12 -1.15 -1.01
N TYR A 64 -4.47 -1.46 -2.26
CA TYR A 64 -3.62 -2.25 -3.16
C TYR A 64 -2.19 -1.70 -3.30
N GLY A 65 -2.02 -0.40 -3.51
CA GLY A 65 -0.69 0.22 -3.62
C GLY A 65 0.15 0.12 -2.36
N VAL A 66 -0.47 -0.03 -1.18
CA VAL A 66 0.26 -0.30 0.07
C VAL A 66 0.96 -1.65 -0.01
N GLY A 67 0.27 -2.66 -0.56
CA GLY A 67 0.85 -3.98 -0.77
C GLY A 67 1.98 -3.94 -1.82
N GLU A 68 1.85 -3.12 -2.86
CA GLU A 68 2.93 -2.89 -3.84
C GLU A 68 4.17 -2.27 -3.19
N LEU A 69 4.02 -1.30 -2.28
CA LEU A 69 5.14 -0.76 -1.51
C LEU A 69 5.81 -1.79 -0.59
N ILE A 70 5.02 -2.71 -0.01
CA ILE A 70 5.56 -3.81 0.79
C ILE A 70 6.33 -4.78 -0.11
N LEU A 71 5.81 -5.15 -1.29
CA LEU A 71 6.52 -5.98 -2.27
C LEU A 71 7.84 -5.35 -2.69
N GLU A 72 7.87 -4.05 -2.94
CA GLU A 72 9.09 -3.29 -3.22
C GLU A 72 10.14 -3.42 -2.11
N CYS A 73 9.73 -3.36 -0.84
CA CYS A 73 10.62 -3.64 0.29
C CYS A 73 11.13 -5.10 0.28
N LEU A 74 10.23 -6.06 0.05
CA LEU A 74 10.56 -7.49 0.03
C LEU A 74 11.54 -7.84 -1.10
N MET A 75 11.36 -7.27 -2.30
CA MET A 75 12.28 -7.43 -3.44
C MET A 75 13.69 -6.91 -3.14
N ARG A 76 13.83 -6.00 -2.18
CA ARG A 76 15.12 -5.49 -1.69
C ARG A 76 15.71 -6.30 -0.55
N GLY A 77 15.09 -7.43 -0.19
CA GLY A 77 15.56 -8.30 0.87
C GLY A 77 15.18 -7.83 2.28
N CYS A 78 14.26 -6.87 2.42
CA CYS A 78 13.73 -6.51 3.74
C CYS A 78 13.02 -7.71 4.37
N ARG A 79 13.29 -7.97 5.65
CA ARG A 79 12.64 -9.05 6.43
C ARG A 79 11.76 -8.53 7.56
N ARG A 80 11.81 -7.21 7.79
CA ARG A 80 10.97 -6.49 8.76
C ARG A 80 10.30 -5.35 8.02
N ILE A 81 9.03 -5.10 8.32
CA ILE A 81 8.29 -3.97 7.75
C ILE A 81 7.78 -3.13 8.91
N LEU A 82 8.12 -1.85 8.91
CA LEU A 82 7.47 -0.82 9.70
C LEU A 82 6.39 -0.19 8.82
N LEU A 83 5.13 -0.51 9.10
CA LEU A 83 3.97 0.04 8.40
C LEU A 83 3.26 1.05 9.29
N THR A 84 3.15 2.31 8.83
CA THR A 84 2.29 3.31 9.48
C THR A 84 0.94 3.39 8.77
N ALA A 85 -0.15 3.38 9.53
CA ALA A 85 -1.51 3.28 9.01
C ALA A 85 -2.33 4.58 9.15
N GLY A 86 -1.68 5.70 9.47
CA GLY A 86 -2.34 7.01 9.60
C GLY A 86 -2.80 7.60 8.26
N GLY A 87 -3.78 8.50 8.30
CA GLY A 87 -4.16 9.34 7.15
C GLY A 87 -4.83 8.63 5.97
N SER A 88 -5.36 7.41 6.14
CA SER A 88 -5.91 6.61 5.05
C SER A 88 -7.26 7.11 4.50
N ALA A 89 -7.46 6.95 3.18
CA ALA A 89 -8.73 7.20 2.47
C ALA A 89 -9.65 5.97 2.42
N THR A 90 -9.21 4.85 2.97
CA THR A 90 -9.73 3.51 2.67
C THR A 90 -10.52 2.91 3.82
N ASN A 91 -11.53 2.10 3.51
CA ASN A 91 -12.20 1.23 4.49
C ASN A 91 -12.28 -0.24 4.00
N ASP A 92 -11.33 -0.69 3.18
CA ASP A 92 -11.32 -2.04 2.59
C ASP A 92 -10.75 -3.13 3.53
N GLY A 93 -10.50 -2.78 4.81
CA GLY A 93 -9.95 -3.69 5.81
C GLY A 93 -8.55 -4.22 5.49
N GLY A 94 -7.80 -3.58 4.59
CA GLY A 94 -6.50 -4.07 4.14
C GLY A 94 -6.58 -5.19 3.10
N CYS A 95 -7.77 -5.49 2.56
CA CYS A 95 -7.92 -6.55 1.58
C CYS A 95 -7.15 -6.25 0.30
N GLY A 96 -7.17 -5.01 -0.19
CA GLY A 96 -6.39 -4.62 -1.37
C GLY A 96 -4.89 -4.88 -1.18
N MET A 97 -4.34 -4.47 -0.04
CA MET A 97 -2.94 -4.74 0.34
C MET A 97 -2.63 -6.24 0.32
N LEU A 98 -3.49 -7.06 0.93
CA LEU A 98 -3.29 -8.51 0.95
C LEU A 98 -3.39 -9.13 -0.45
N CYS A 99 -4.27 -8.62 -1.32
CA CYS A 99 -4.40 -9.06 -2.71
C CYS A 99 -3.14 -8.77 -3.52
N ALA A 100 -2.56 -7.57 -3.38
CA ALA A 100 -1.27 -7.26 -3.98
C ALA A 100 -0.18 -8.22 -3.50
N LEU A 101 -0.22 -8.65 -2.23
CA LEU A 101 0.69 -9.64 -1.64
C LEU A 101 0.35 -11.09 -2.01
N GLY A 102 -0.65 -11.33 -2.87
CA GLY A 102 -0.99 -12.65 -3.40
C GLY A 102 -2.09 -13.40 -2.65
N ALA A 103 -2.70 -12.80 -1.64
CA ALA A 103 -3.89 -13.38 -0.99
C ALA A 103 -5.06 -13.43 -1.97
N ARG A 104 -5.89 -14.47 -1.84
CA ARG A 104 -7.08 -14.68 -2.66
C ARG A 104 -8.30 -14.67 -1.76
N PHE A 105 -9.26 -13.82 -2.09
CA PHE A 105 -10.53 -13.73 -1.38
C PHE A 105 -11.60 -14.43 -2.23
N SER A 106 -12.48 -15.18 -1.57
CA SER A 106 -13.57 -15.90 -2.23
C SER A 106 -14.91 -15.52 -1.62
N GLY A 107 -15.97 -15.69 -2.41
CA GLY A 107 -17.34 -15.43 -1.98
C GLY A 107 -17.82 -14.01 -2.28
N ARG A 108 -19.10 -13.78 -1.94
CA ARG A 108 -19.88 -12.60 -2.33
C ARG A 108 -19.44 -11.29 -1.66
N THR A 109 -18.54 -11.38 -0.68
CA THR A 109 -18.04 -10.27 0.14
C THR A 109 -16.60 -9.90 -0.16
N ALA A 110 -15.96 -10.57 -1.13
CA ALA A 110 -14.61 -10.20 -1.56
C ALA A 110 -14.66 -8.80 -2.20
N PRO A 111 -13.74 -7.88 -1.83
CA PRO A 111 -13.73 -6.55 -2.41
C PRO A 111 -13.48 -6.61 -3.92
N PRO A 112 -14.04 -5.68 -4.73
CA PRO A 112 -13.91 -5.72 -6.18
C PRO A 112 -12.47 -5.77 -6.69
N SER A 113 -11.53 -5.13 -5.98
CA SER A 113 -10.09 -5.16 -6.26
C SER A 113 -9.43 -6.53 -6.06
N CYS A 114 -10.15 -7.48 -5.49
CA CYS A 114 -9.70 -8.82 -5.12
C CYS A 114 -10.48 -9.94 -5.80
N LEU A 115 -11.50 -9.61 -6.62
CA LEU A 115 -12.27 -10.57 -7.39
C LEU A 115 -11.52 -10.88 -8.69
N LEU A 116 -10.87 -12.05 -8.75
CA LEU A 116 -10.38 -12.61 -10.01
C LEU A 116 -11.53 -13.37 -10.67
N GLU A 117 -12.17 -12.80 -11.70
CA GLU A 117 -12.83 -13.65 -12.69
C GLU A 117 -11.76 -14.23 -13.63
N GLY A 118 -11.64 -15.57 -13.66
CA GLY A 118 -11.03 -16.27 -14.79
C GLY A 118 -9.52 -16.56 -14.77
N LEU A 119 -8.76 -16.31 -13.69
CA LEU A 119 -7.35 -16.72 -13.63
C LEU A 119 -7.15 -18.09 -12.94
N SER A 120 -7.08 -19.15 -13.76
CA SER A 120 -6.44 -20.41 -13.39
C SER A 120 -4.92 -20.16 -13.30
N VAL A 121 -4.36 -20.35 -12.10
CA VAL A 121 -2.91 -20.40 -11.93
C VAL A 121 -2.46 -21.81 -12.28
N ARG A 122 -1.56 -21.92 -13.26
CA ARG A 122 -0.75 -23.11 -13.49
C ARG A 122 0.51 -23.04 -12.64
#